data_AF-A0A8S3PVS6-F1
#
_entry.id   AF-A0A8S3PVS6-F1
#
_cell.length_a   1.000
_cell.length_b   1.000
_cell.length_c   1.000
_cell.angle_alpha   90.00
_cell.angle_beta   90.00
_cell.angle_gamma   90.00
#
_symmetry.space_group_name_H-M   'P 1'
#
loop_
_entity.id
_entity.type
_entity.pdbx_description
1 polymer ?
#
loop_
_entity_poly.entity_id
_entity_poly.type
_entity_poly.pdbx_seq_one_letter_code
_entity_poly.pdbx_strand_id
1 'polypeptide(L)'
;MINEDVGQDLFRAKQTLIHHVKTGDESIYRIPPYFYLHVLDQNLNVTRLEIGPQTFVRQDNEKVVYGPERMITVPPRHYCIVENPVLKDKECKVVFDESGQAKLVHADQEIRLAQDPFPLYPGEILKQVVTSLKVVAANSALRLRAILDFEDDDEEKRTAGDEWLFEGPGTYIPRKEVVIEETVRATVIRPNQAIRLRARKETIDRQGVARVTGEEWLVKKTGAYLPGAYEEVVDVVNAYVLTDKKALHMISLRTFKDDFGVTRKNGEEWLIKMTDTETHIPNVYEEVVGVVNITTLTTRQYCIILDPSDEHGRLQLGRKKLVKGECSFFFYLENDLREESRMSMYWEKMKVLFYEPQNHSLIKTLR
;
A
#
# COMPACT_ATOMS: atom_id res chain seq x y z
N MET A 1 -22.89 22.43 -17.94
CA MET A 1 -22.31 23.75 -17.66
C MET A 1 -22.89 24.34 -16.37
N ILE A 2 -22.75 23.61 -15.26
CA ILE A 2 -22.99 24.09 -13.89
C ILE A 2 -22.07 23.18 -13.03
N ASN A 3 -21.33 23.77 -12.09
CA ASN A 3 -20.40 23.15 -11.11
C ASN A 3 -18.90 23.46 -11.29
N GLU A 4 -18.53 24.72 -11.51
CA GLU A 4 -17.20 25.23 -11.14
C GLU A 4 -17.23 26.27 -10.00
N ASP A 5 -18.42 26.78 -9.62
CA ASP A 5 -18.52 27.91 -8.66
C ASP A 5 -18.52 27.52 -7.17
N VAL A 6 -18.71 26.25 -6.82
CA VAL A 6 -18.79 25.85 -5.39
C VAL A 6 -17.41 25.79 -4.72
N GLY A 7 -16.33 25.66 -5.50
CA GLY A 7 -14.95 25.55 -4.99
C GLY A 7 -14.32 26.90 -4.62
N GLN A 8 -14.73 28.00 -5.28
CA GLN A 8 -14.17 29.33 -5.03
C GLN A 8 -14.80 30.03 -3.82
N ASP A 9 -16.06 29.74 -3.50
CA ASP A 9 -16.75 30.34 -2.35
C ASP A 9 -16.24 29.81 -0.99
N LEU A 10 -15.78 28.56 -0.92
CA LEU A 10 -15.13 28.00 0.27
C LEU A 10 -13.71 28.54 0.50
N PHE A 11 -13.02 28.95 -0.56
CA PHE A 11 -11.70 29.58 -0.47
C PHE A 11 -11.82 31.07 -0.07
N ARG A 12 -12.84 31.77 -0.56
CA ARG A 12 -13.18 33.14 -0.12
C ARG A 12 -13.69 33.20 1.32
N ALA A 13 -14.45 32.19 1.76
CA ALA A 13 -14.94 32.12 3.14
C ALA A 13 -13.83 31.86 4.18
N LYS A 14 -12.71 31.21 3.82
CA LYS A 14 -11.57 31.02 4.72
C LYS A 14 -10.63 32.23 4.80
N GLN A 15 -10.67 33.12 3.82
CA GLN A 15 -9.88 34.36 3.82
C GLN A 15 -10.59 35.52 4.55
N THR A 16 -11.83 35.31 5.01
CA THR A 16 -12.66 36.31 5.72
C THR A 16 -12.78 36.02 7.22
N LEU A 17 -11.87 35.22 7.78
CA LEU A 17 -11.66 35.08 9.23
C LEU A 17 -10.35 35.74 9.68
N ILE A 18 -9.90 36.76 8.97
CA ILE A 18 -9.08 37.80 9.59
C ILE A 18 -10.06 38.62 10.43
N HIS A 19 -10.15 38.26 11.71
CA HIS A 19 -10.81 39.06 12.72
C HIS A 19 -10.44 40.53 12.48
N HIS A 20 -11.43 41.35 12.12
CA HIS A 20 -11.34 42.79 12.30
C HIS A 20 -11.22 43.02 13.81
N VAL A 21 -10.00 42.99 14.33
CA VAL A 21 -9.70 43.43 15.68
C VAL A 21 -9.98 44.92 15.70
N LYS A 22 -10.98 45.31 16.50
CA LYS A 22 -11.23 46.71 16.87
C LYS A 22 -9.93 47.26 17.46
N THR A 23 -9.17 48.03 16.71
CA THR A 23 -8.12 48.89 17.28
C THR A 23 -8.81 50.08 17.92
N GLY A 24 -9.37 49.84 19.11
CA GLY A 24 -9.53 50.90 20.10
C GLY A 24 -8.15 51.22 20.62
N ASP A 25 -7.79 52.51 20.64
CA ASP A 25 -6.52 53.02 21.18
C ASP A 25 -6.56 52.91 22.72
N GLU A 26 -6.58 51.69 23.23
CA GLU A 26 -6.50 51.44 24.67
C GLU A 26 -5.06 51.73 25.11
N SER A 27 -4.90 52.56 26.14
CA SER A 27 -3.59 52.90 26.72
C SER A 27 -3.11 51.83 27.71
N ILE A 28 -4.02 51.00 28.22
CA ILE A 28 -3.77 50.01 29.26
C ILE A 28 -4.31 48.66 28.80
N TYR A 29 -3.43 47.67 28.67
CA TYR A 29 -3.75 46.30 28.32
C TYR A 29 -3.52 45.40 29.53
N ARG A 30 -4.59 44.81 30.07
CA ARG A 30 -4.46 43.79 31.10
C ARG A 30 -4.20 42.44 30.44
N ILE A 31 -3.01 41.88 30.60
CA ILE A 31 -2.64 40.57 30.07
C ILE A 31 -2.88 39.52 31.15
N PRO A 32 -3.88 38.62 31.01
CA PRO A 32 -4.11 37.55 31.97
C PRO A 32 -2.98 36.50 31.97
N PRO A 33 -2.94 35.59 32.96
CA PRO A 33 -2.04 34.44 32.91
C PRO A 33 -2.27 33.61 31.63
N TYR A 34 -1.19 33.12 31.02
CA TYR A 34 -1.22 32.37 29.75
C TYR A 34 -1.77 33.14 28.54
N PHE A 35 -1.70 34.46 28.57
CA PHE A 35 -1.94 35.32 27.41
C PHE A 35 -0.66 36.06 27.04
N TYR A 36 -0.59 36.51 25.79
CA TYR A 36 0.49 37.31 25.28
C TYR A 36 0.02 38.39 24.30
N LEU A 37 0.84 39.42 24.12
CA LEU A 37 0.63 40.46 23.11
C LEU A 37 1.95 40.79 22.39
N HIS A 38 1.85 41.37 21.20
CA HIS A 38 3.00 41.89 20.46
C HIS A 38 2.96 43.42 20.46
N VAL A 39 4.05 44.03 20.90
CA VAL A 39 4.25 45.48 20.93
C VAL A 39 5.33 45.84 19.92
N LEU A 40 5.01 46.73 19.00
CA LEU A 40 5.96 47.38 18.12
C LEU A 40 6.45 48.67 18.77
N ASP A 41 7.75 48.77 19.02
CA ASP A 41 8.40 50.04 19.30
C ASP A 41 8.69 50.76 17.98
N GLN A 42 8.11 51.94 17.78
CA GLN A 42 8.25 52.74 16.57
C GLN A 42 9.61 53.42 16.44
N ASN A 43 10.32 53.64 17.54
CA ASN A 43 11.65 54.26 17.50
C ASN A 43 12.70 53.28 16.99
N LEU A 44 12.62 52.03 17.45
CA LEU A 44 13.54 50.95 17.08
C LEU A 44 13.02 50.11 15.91
N ASN A 45 11.74 50.25 15.56
CA ASN A 45 11.00 49.40 14.62
C ASN A 45 11.09 47.90 14.98
N VAL A 46 11.14 47.60 16.28
CA VAL A 46 11.28 46.23 16.80
C VAL A 46 9.97 45.80 17.41
N THR A 47 9.48 44.63 16.98
CA THR A 47 8.31 44.00 17.60
C THR A 47 8.78 43.03 18.66
N ARG A 48 8.32 43.21 19.90
CA ARG A 48 8.62 42.33 21.02
C ARG A 48 7.36 41.67 21.55
N LEU A 49 7.59 40.61 22.31
CA LEU A 49 6.56 39.79 22.94
C LEU A 49 6.42 40.17 24.42
N GLU A 50 5.20 40.45 24.86
CA GLU A 50 4.87 40.65 26.28
C GLU A 50 3.98 39.51 26.77
N ILE A 51 4.36 38.90 27.89
CA ILE A 51 3.71 37.71 28.47
C ILE A 51 3.00 38.10 29.77
N GLY A 52 1.78 37.58 29.99
CA GLY A 52 1.07 37.76 31.26
C GLY A 52 1.53 36.81 32.38
N PRO A 53 1.16 37.06 33.65
CA PRO A 53 0.21 38.06 34.10
C PRO A 53 0.84 39.42 34.39
N GLN A 54 0.51 40.43 33.59
CA GLN A 54 0.95 41.81 33.83
C GLN A 54 -0.05 42.81 33.23
N THR A 55 -0.06 44.03 33.76
CA THR A 55 -0.80 45.14 33.16
C THR A 55 0.19 45.96 32.34
N PHE A 56 0.11 45.82 31.02
CA PHE A 56 0.97 46.53 30.09
C PHE A 56 0.40 47.94 29.85
N VAL A 57 1.20 48.95 30.15
CA VAL A 57 0.87 50.36 29.89
C VAL A 57 1.68 50.81 28.70
N ARG A 58 0.99 51.06 27.59
CA ARG A 58 1.60 51.45 26.32
C ARG A 58 2.25 52.84 26.45
N GLN A 59 3.50 52.96 26.02
CA GLN A 59 4.18 54.25 25.88
C GLN A 59 3.87 54.93 24.53
N ASP A 60 4.16 56.23 24.41
CA ASP A 60 3.86 57.02 23.21
C ASP A 60 4.50 56.45 21.93
N ASN A 61 5.72 55.90 22.03
CA ASN A 61 6.46 55.30 20.92
C ASN A 61 6.09 53.83 20.66
N GLU A 62 5.14 53.26 21.40
CA GLU A 62 4.78 51.86 21.29
C GLU A 62 3.42 51.69 20.63
N LYS A 63 3.21 50.58 19.93
CA LYS A 63 1.93 50.22 19.34
C LYS A 63 1.68 48.74 19.54
N VAL A 64 0.53 48.38 20.10
CA VAL A 64 0.12 46.98 20.15
C VAL A 64 -0.33 46.56 18.76
N VAL A 65 0.35 45.57 18.19
CA VAL A 65 0.10 45.05 16.84
C VAL A 65 -0.74 43.78 16.89
N TYR A 66 -0.61 43.00 17.96
CA TYR A 66 -1.27 41.72 18.12
C TYR A 66 -1.60 41.45 19.60
N GLY A 67 -2.73 40.80 19.86
CA GLY A 67 -3.14 40.42 21.22
C GLY A 67 -3.97 41.47 21.98
N PRO A 68 -4.45 41.13 23.20
CA PRO A 68 -4.08 39.96 24.01
C PRO A 68 -4.71 38.64 23.54
N GLU A 69 -3.87 37.66 23.17
CA GLU A 69 -4.28 36.34 22.69
C GLU A 69 -3.82 35.21 23.63
N ARG A 70 -4.50 34.06 23.57
CA ARG A 70 -4.17 32.90 24.42
C ARG A 70 -2.91 32.21 23.93
N MET A 71 -2.04 31.80 24.86
CA MET A 71 -0.92 30.92 24.57
C MET A 71 -1.39 29.58 24.02
N ILE A 72 -0.57 29.00 23.15
CA ILE A 72 -0.83 27.68 22.59
C ILE A 72 -0.48 26.65 23.66
N THR A 73 -1.47 25.85 24.01
CA THR A 73 -1.31 24.72 24.93
C THR A 73 -1.39 23.44 24.11
N VAL A 74 -0.32 22.64 24.11
CA VAL A 74 -0.29 21.34 23.43
C VAL A 74 -0.48 20.24 24.48
N PRO A 75 -1.65 19.57 24.52
CA PRO A 75 -1.90 18.50 25.46
C PRO A 75 -1.00 17.28 25.22
N PRO A 76 -0.89 16.35 26.19
CA PRO A 76 -0.24 15.07 25.97
C PRO A 76 -0.77 14.36 24.72
N ARG A 77 0.11 13.70 23.97
CA ARG A 77 -0.21 13.00 22.71
C ARG A 77 -0.75 13.88 21.59
N HIS A 78 -0.53 15.19 21.65
CA HIS A 78 -0.83 16.12 20.57
C HIS A 78 0.44 16.80 20.09
N TYR A 79 0.37 17.41 18.91
CA TYR A 79 1.41 18.21 18.33
C TYR A 79 0.83 19.40 17.57
N CYS A 80 1.64 20.42 17.32
CA CYS A 80 1.34 21.48 16.38
C CYS A 80 2.56 21.77 15.51
N ILE A 81 2.34 22.41 14.36
CA ILE A 81 3.41 22.81 13.44
C ILE A 81 3.48 24.34 13.42
N VAL A 82 4.66 24.87 13.77
CA VAL A 82 4.97 26.29 13.71
C VAL A 82 5.88 26.54 12.50
N GLU A 83 5.49 27.49 11.67
CA GLU A 83 6.31 28.03 10.58
C GLU A 83 7.13 29.22 11.06
N ASN A 84 8.34 29.35 10.50
CA ASN A 84 9.35 30.34 10.87
C ASN A 84 9.70 30.29 12.37
N PRO A 85 10.07 29.12 12.92
CA PRO A 85 10.32 28.98 14.35
C PRO A 85 11.47 29.88 14.82
N VAL A 86 11.41 30.32 16.08
CA VAL A 86 12.53 31.03 16.70
C VAL A 86 13.80 30.19 16.74
N LEU A 87 14.93 30.84 16.48
CA LEU A 87 16.25 30.24 16.64
C LEU A 87 16.54 30.07 18.13
N LYS A 88 16.81 28.82 18.53
CA LYS A 88 17.15 28.45 19.90
C LYS A 88 18.64 28.12 19.99
N ASP A 89 19.29 28.58 21.05
CA ASP A 89 20.66 28.17 21.38
C ASP A 89 20.69 26.77 22.02
N LYS A 90 21.88 26.23 22.31
CA LYS A 90 22.08 24.89 22.92
C LYS A 90 21.34 24.70 24.25
N GLU A 91 21.04 25.79 24.96
CA GLU A 91 20.25 25.79 26.19
C GLU A 91 18.73 25.94 25.96
N CYS A 92 18.26 25.83 24.71
CA CYS A 92 16.86 26.03 24.30
C CYS A 92 16.31 27.45 24.56
N LYS A 93 17.19 28.44 24.72
CA LYS A 93 16.81 29.87 24.88
C LYS A 93 16.74 30.56 23.51
N VAL A 94 15.79 31.49 23.37
CA VAL A 94 15.59 32.26 22.14
C VAL A 94 16.74 33.23 21.93
N VAL A 95 17.30 33.23 20.72
CA VAL A 95 18.37 34.15 20.31
C VAL A 95 17.74 35.45 19.79
N PHE A 96 18.20 36.57 20.32
CA PHE A 96 17.81 37.91 19.87
C PHE A 96 18.93 38.54 19.03
N ASP A 97 18.55 39.43 18.13
CA ASP A 97 19.49 40.24 17.35
C ASP A 97 19.98 41.47 18.13
N GLU A 98 20.93 42.22 17.56
CA GLU A 98 21.49 43.44 18.17
C GLU A 98 20.41 44.50 18.49
N SER A 99 19.31 44.49 17.74
CA SER A 99 18.14 45.35 17.93
C SER A 99 17.15 44.82 18.98
N GLY A 100 17.35 43.62 19.51
CA GLY A 100 16.42 42.98 20.45
C GLY A 100 15.24 42.25 19.78
N GLN A 101 15.26 42.08 18.45
CA GLN A 101 14.27 41.28 17.72
C GLN A 101 14.61 39.78 17.81
N ALA A 102 13.61 38.91 18.00
CA ALA A 102 13.82 37.47 18.02
C ALA A 102 14.25 36.97 16.62
N LYS A 103 15.35 36.23 16.54
CA LYS A 103 15.82 35.63 15.28
C LYS A 103 14.93 34.43 14.94
N LEU A 104 14.43 34.40 13.71
CA LEU A 104 13.61 33.30 13.19
C LEU A 104 14.39 32.50 12.15
N VAL A 105 14.12 31.21 12.08
CA VAL A 105 14.56 30.36 10.97
C VAL A 105 13.51 30.46 9.87
N HIS A 106 13.70 31.43 8.98
CA HIS A 106 12.73 31.70 7.91
C HIS A 106 12.56 30.50 6.98
N ALA A 107 11.31 30.25 6.58
CA ALA A 107 10.89 29.17 5.69
C ALA A 107 11.11 27.74 6.24
N ASP A 108 11.41 27.59 7.52
CA ASP A 108 11.51 26.30 8.20
C ASP A 108 10.26 26.00 9.03
N GLN A 109 10.11 24.74 9.44
CA GLN A 109 9.00 24.25 10.24
C GLN A 109 9.51 23.55 11.50
N GLU A 110 8.85 23.80 12.63
CA GLU A 110 9.11 23.12 13.89
C GLU A 110 7.85 22.38 14.36
N ILE A 111 8.01 21.09 14.65
CA ILE A 111 6.96 20.28 15.30
C ILE A 111 7.12 20.43 16.79
N ARG A 112 6.13 21.03 17.47
CA ARG A 112 6.10 21.16 18.93
C ARG A 112 5.18 20.09 19.51
N LEU A 113 5.73 19.27 20.41
CA LEU A 113 5.01 18.25 21.17
C LEU A 113 4.41 18.85 22.45
N ALA A 114 3.93 17.98 23.35
CA ALA A 114 3.42 18.40 24.64
C ALA A 114 4.49 19.11 25.47
N GLN A 115 4.22 20.37 25.81
CA GLN A 115 5.07 21.24 26.61
C GLN A 115 4.21 22.29 27.32
N ASP A 116 4.84 23.08 28.19
CA ASP A 116 4.15 24.19 28.86
C ASP A 116 3.56 25.18 27.84
N PRO A 117 2.44 25.85 28.17
CA PRO A 117 1.81 26.81 27.27
C PRO A 117 2.82 27.85 26.79
N PHE A 118 2.92 28.01 25.47
CA PHE A 118 3.91 28.89 24.86
C PHE A 118 3.23 29.96 23.99
N PRO A 119 3.78 31.18 23.97
CA PRO A 119 3.40 32.21 23.03
C PRO A 119 4.02 31.97 21.66
N LEU A 120 3.47 32.59 20.62
CA LEU A 120 4.15 32.74 19.34
C LEU A 120 4.95 34.04 19.34
N TYR A 121 6.19 33.97 18.90
CA TYR A 121 7.01 35.16 18.71
C TYR A 121 6.57 35.94 17.46
N PRO A 122 6.86 37.25 17.38
CA PRO A 122 6.56 38.04 16.20
C PRO A 122 7.18 37.42 14.93
N GLY A 123 6.34 37.01 13.99
CA GLY A 123 6.73 36.36 12.73
C GLY A 123 6.62 34.83 12.73
N GLU A 124 6.46 34.18 13.88
CA GLU A 124 6.04 32.78 13.95
C GLU A 124 4.58 32.64 13.53
N ILE A 125 4.27 31.59 12.77
CA ILE A 125 2.91 31.32 12.30
C ILE A 125 2.52 29.91 12.72
N LEU A 126 1.38 29.75 13.38
CA LEU A 126 0.82 28.43 13.67
C LEU A 126 0.19 27.85 12.39
N LYS A 127 0.98 27.11 11.61
CA LYS A 127 0.54 26.48 10.37
C LYS A 127 -0.51 25.41 10.63
N GLN A 128 -0.22 24.51 11.56
CA GLN A 128 -1.13 23.44 11.95
C GLN A 128 -1.53 23.60 13.41
N VAL A 129 -2.83 23.74 13.65
CA VAL A 129 -3.40 23.78 15.00
C VAL A 129 -3.13 22.47 15.75
N VAL A 130 -3.28 22.51 17.07
CA VAL A 130 -3.07 21.36 17.95
C VAL A 130 -3.87 20.16 17.47
N THR A 131 -3.16 19.13 17.02
CA THR A 131 -3.71 17.90 16.41
C THR A 131 -3.20 16.70 17.19
N SER A 132 -4.01 15.65 17.34
CA SER A 132 -3.58 14.41 18.00
C SER A 132 -2.51 13.68 17.18
N LEU A 133 -1.50 13.12 17.85
CA LEU A 133 -0.52 12.25 17.22
C LEU A 133 -1.18 11.01 16.62
N LYS A 134 -0.66 10.53 15.49
CA LYS A 134 -1.24 9.39 14.79
C LYS A 134 -0.80 8.09 15.47
N VAL A 135 -1.76 7.40 16.09
CA VAL A 135 -1.54 6.06 16.68
C VAL A 135 -1.71 5.00 15.60
N VAL A 136 -0.70 4.16 15.45
CA VAL A 136 -0.66 3.05 14.49
C VAL A 136 -0.91 1.76 15.24
N ALA A 137 -1.95 1.04 14.85
CA ALA A 137 -2.34 -0.21 15.49
C ALA A 137 -1.42 -1.37 15.09
N ALA A 138 -1.45 -2.46 15.85
CA ALA A 138 -0.81 -3.71 15.43
C ALA A 138 -1.39 -4.18 14.08
N ASN A 139 -0.57 -4.85 13.26
CA ASN A 139 -0.91 -5.26 11.89
C ASN A 139 -1.27 -4.10 10.95
N SER A 140 -0.82 -2.89 11.26
CA SER A 140 -0.90 -1.73 10.37
C SER A 140 0.41 -0.96 10.37
N ALA A 141 0.66 -0.24 9.29
CA ALA A 141 1.82 0.61 9.14
C ALA A 141 1.47 1.91 8.41
N LEU A 142 2.30 2.93 8.60
CA LEU A 142 2.25 4.14 7.78
C LEU A 142 3.32 4.01 6.70
N ARG A 143 2.94 4.19 5.43
CA ARG A 143 3.92 4.41 4.36
C ARG A 143 4.35 5.87 4.44
N LEU A 144 5.63 6.05 4.74
CA LEU A 144 6.29 7.33 4.86
C LEU A 144 7.14 7.56 3.62
N ARG A 145 7.21 8.81 3.16
CA ARG A 145 8.04 9.23 2.04
C ARG A 145 8.88 10.44 2.44
N ALA A 146 10.17 10.41 2.17
CA ALA A 146 11.05 11.56 2.35
C ALA A 146 10.78 12.60 1.26
N ILE A 147 10.64 13.87 1.65
CA ILE A 147 10.52 15.02 0.74
C ILE A 147 11.90 15.67 0.51
N LEU A 148 12.76 15.61 1.52
CA LEU A 148 14.09 16.20 1.55
C LEU A 148 15.10 15.15 2.01
N ASP A 149 16.37 15.36 1.69
CA ASP A 149 17.46 14.53 2.21
C ASP A 149 17.65 14.84 3.70
N PHE A 150 17.66 13.81 4.54
CA PHE A 150 17.89 13.94 5.97
C PHE A 150 18.51 12.69 6.56
N GLU A 151 19.06 12.84 7.76
CA GLU A 151 19.60 11.74 8.55
C GLU A 151 18.57 11.37 9.61
N ASP A 152 18.14 10.11 9.60
CA ASP A 152 17.16 9.60 10.57
C ASP A 152 17.80 9.44 11.96
N ASP A 153 16.98 9.16 12.99
CA ASP A 153 17.45 8.96 14.37
C ASP A 153 18.35 7.71 14.47
N ASP A 154 18.22 6.78 13.52
CA ASP A 154 19.06 5.58 13.38
C ASP A 154 20.35 5.84 12.56
N GLU A 155 20.71 7.11 12.33
CA GLU A 155 21.85 7.55 11.49
C GLU A 155 21.77 7.05 10.02
N GLU A 156 20.59 6.62 9.60
CA GLU A 156 20.33 6.21 8.23
C GLU A 156 20.08 7.46 7.36
N LYS A 157 20.94 7.67 6.37
CA LYS A 157 20.79 8.76 5.40
C LYS A 157 19.68 8.42 4.43
N ARG A 158 18.54 9.10 4.58
CA ARG A 158 17.41 9.00 3.67
C ARG A 158 17.52 10.09 2.60
N THR A 159 17.33 9.69 1.36
CA THR A 159 17.29 10.59 0.22
C THR A 159 15.85 10.96 -0.12
N ALA A 160 15.66 12.13 -0.73
CA ALA A 160 14.35 12.60 -1.16
C ALA A 160 13.71 11.59 -2.13
N GLY A 161 12.49 11.16 -1.79
CA GLY A 161 11.75 10.14 -2.54
C GLY A 161 11.89 8.72 -2.01
N ASP A 162 12.71 8.49 -0.99
CA ASP A 162 12.76 7.19 -0.31
C ASP A 162 11.46 6.93 0.44
N GLU A 163 10.98 5.69 0.36
CA GLU A 163 9.77 5.22 1.04
C GLU A 163 10.09 4.11 2.03
N TRP A 164 9.47 4.16 3.20
CA TRP A 164 9.60 3.14 4.23
C TRP A 164 8.30 3.00 5.02
N LEU A 165 8.26 2.00 5.90
CA LEU A 165 7.11 1.74 6.75
C LEU A 165 7.44 2.07 8.20
N PHE A 166 6.52 2.77 8.86
CA PHE A 166 6.45 2.80 10.32
C PHE A 166 5.46 1.73 10.77
N GLU A 167 5.97 0.60 11.25
CA GLU A 167 5.15 -0.54 11.70
C GLU A 167 4.59 -0.28 13.12
N GLY A 168 3.29 -0.56 13.31
CA GLY A 168 2.67 -0.52 14.63
C GLY A 168 2.95 -1.79 15.46
N PRO A 169 2.69 -1.79 16.78
CA PRO A 169 1.99 -0.75 17.53
C PRO A 169 2.91 0.40 17.96
N GLY A 170 2.55 1.64 17.64
CA GLY A 170 3.38 2.79 17.96
C GLY A 170 2.64 4.11 17.73
N THR A 171 3.12 5.19 18.35
CA THR A 171 2.64 6.55 18.06
C THR A 171 3.65 7.20 17.13
N TYR A 172 3.22 7.55 15.92
CA TYR A 172 4.08 8.22 14.96
C TYR A 172 4.25 9.68 15.34
N ILE A 173 5.50 10.10 15.48
CA ILE A 173 5.90 11.50 15.69
C ILE A 173 6.21 12.10 14.31
N PRO A 174 5.43 13.09 13.84
CA PRO A 174 5.67 13.73 12.56
C PRO A 174 7.02 14.43 12.50
N ARG A 175 7.69 14.33 11.35
CA ARG A 175 8.89 15.11 11.01
C ARG A 175 8.61 16.05 9.85
N LYS A 176 9.42 17.11 9.72
CA LYS A 176 9.21 18.14 8.69
C LYS A 176 9.66 17.66 7.30
N GLU A 177 10.62 16.75 7.25
CA GLU A 177 11.20 16.17 6.04
C GLU A 177 10.38 15.00 5.48
N VAL A 178 9.38 14.51 6.23
CA VAL A 178 8.67 13.26 5.96
C VAL A 178 7.18 13.50 5.78
N VAL A 179 6.60 12.94 4.73
CA VAL A 179 5.15 12.93 4.51
C VAL A 179 4.57 11.53 4.69
N ILE A 180 3.40 11.46 5.31
CA ILE A 180 2.60 10.23 5.37
C ILE A 180 1.86 10.11 4.04
N GLU A 181 2.16 9.07 3.27
CA GLU A 181 1.50 8.83 1.98
C GLU A 181 0.20 8.06 2.16
N GLU A 182 0.26 6.90 2.83
CA GLU A 182 -0.91 6.07 3.09
C GLU A 182 -0.79 5.25 4.38
N THR A 183 -1.91 4.68 4.81
CA THR A 183 -1.94 3.74 5.94
C THR A 183 -2.16 2.34 5.40
N VAL A 184 -1.12 1.51 5.46
CA VAL A 184 -1.12 0.13 4.99
C VAL A 184 -1.65 -0.78 6.11
N ARG A 185 -2.56 -1.69 5.77
CA ARG A 185 -3.08 -2.71 6.69
C ARG A 185 -2.61 -4.08 6.25
N ALA A 186 -2.33 -4.95 7.20
CA ALA A 186 -1.99 -6.32 6.89
C ALA A 186 -3.19 -7.03 6.26
N THR A 187 -2.91 -7.81 5.23
CA THR A 187 -3.89 -8.68 4.58
C THR A 187 -3.86 -10.05 5.25
N VAL A 188 -5.02 -10.55 5.67
CA VAL A 188 -5.12 -11.84 6.36
C VAL A 188 -5.16 -12.98 5.34
N ILE A 189 -4.12 -13.81 5.35
CA ILE A 189 -3.99 -15.01 4.53
C ILE A 189 -4.53 -16.20 5.34
N ARG A 190 -5.64 -16.79 4.88
CA ARG A 190 -6.23 -18.00 5.48
C ARG A 190 -5.50 -19.27 5.00
N PRO A 191 -5.72 -20.43 5.64
CA PRO A 191 -5.33 -21.71 5.05
C PRO A 191 -5.89 -21.85 3.64
N ASN A 192 -5.12 -22.46 2.73
CA ASN A 192 -5.46 -22.62 1.32
C ASN A 192 -5.66 -21.28 0.57
N GLN A 193 -5.03 -20.21 1.05
CA GLN A 193 -4.92 -18.93 0.35
C GLN A 193 -3.47 -18.50 0.23
N ALA A 194 -3.18 -17.69 -0.77
CA ALA A 194 -1.93 -16.97 -0.92
C ALA A 194 -2.20 -15.54 -1.35
N ILE A 195 -1.28 -14.63 -1.03
CA ILE A 195 -1.34 -13.25 -1.51
C ILE A 195 -0.39 -13.10 -2.70
N ARG A 196 -0.88 -12.50 -3.79
CA ARG A 196 -0.09 -12.12 -4.96
C ARG A 196 0.41 -10.70 -4.76
N LEU A 197 1.73 -10.57 -4.75
CA LEU A 197 2.43 -9.31 -4.57
C LEU A 197 3.12 -8.92 -5.87
N ARG A 198 3.26 -7.62 -6.09
CA ARG A 198 4.04 -7.02 -7.17
C ARG A 198 5.04 -6.03 -6.60
N ALA A 199 6.28 -6.07 -7.09
CA ALA A 199 7.30 -5.09 -6.73
C ALA A 199 7.07 -3.78 -7.49
N ARG A 200 6.88 -2.66 -6.77
CA ARG A 200 6.81 -1.31 -7.36
C ARG A 200 8.18 -0.75 -7.72
N LYS A 201 9.20 -1.14 -6.96
CA LYS A 201 10.62 -0.84 -7.17
C LYS A 201 11.43 -2.08 -6.82
N GLU A 202 12.71 -2.07 -7.18
CA GLU A 202 13.65 -3.09 -6.73
C GLU A 202 13.66 -3.12 -5.20
N THR A 203 13.38 -4.29 -4.64
CA THR A 203 13.23 -4.45 -3.20
C THR A 203 13.59 -5.87 -2.78
N ILE A 204 13.77 -6.07 -1.49
CA ILE A 204 14.00 -7.38 -0.91
C ILE A 204 12.70 -7.77 -0.23
N ASP A 205 12.12 -8.90 -0.63
CA ASP A 205 10.89 -9.39 -0.01
C ASP A 205 11.13 -9.82 1.45
N ARG A 206 10.05 -10.06 2.20
CA ARG A 206 10.15 -10.55 3.60
C ARG A 206 10.85 -11.92 3.75
N GLN A 207 11.10 -12.64 2.68
CA GLN A 207 11.80 -13.93 2.67
C GLN A 207 13.31 -13.76 2.36
N GLY A 208 13.76 -12.53 2.09
CA GLY A 208 15.15 -12.23 1.76
C GLY A 208 15.49 -12.40 0.28
N VAL A 209 14.50 -12.55 -0.60
CA VAL A 209 14.70 -12.67 -2.05
C VAL A 209 14.64 -11.29 -2.68
N ALA A 210 15.68 -10.95 -3.45
CA ALA A 210 15.69 -9.73 -4.25
C ALA A 210 14.65 -9.84 -5.38
N ARG A 211 13.79 -8.83 -5.48
CA ARG A 211 12.73 -8.71 -6.47
C ARG A 211 13.01 -7.54 -7.39
N VAL A 212 12.82 -7.74 -8.69
CA VAL A 212 12.95 -6.67 -9.68
C VAL A 212 11.64 -5.91 -9.85
N THR A 213 11.72 -4.69 -10.36
CA THR A 213 10.53 -3.86 -10.61
C THR A 213 9.54 -4.57 -11.53
N GLY A 214 8.28 -4.64 -11.12
CA GLY A 214 7.20 -5.31 -11.85
C GLY A 214 7.18 -6.83 -11.70
N GLU A 215 8.14 -7.44 -10.99
CA GLU A 215 8.09 -8.86 -10.67
C GLU A 215 6.90 -9.14 -9.76
N GLU A 216 6.25 -10.28 -10.00
CA GLU A 216 5.14 -10.75 -9.19
C GLU A 216 5.48 -12.09 -8.54
N TRP A 217 5.08 -12.27 -7.29
CA TRP A 217 5.28 -13.51 -6.54
C TRP A 217 4.13 -13.78 -5.58
N LEU A 218 4.09 -14.99 -5.03
CA LEU A 218 3.09 -15.41 -4.05
C LEU A 218 3.70 -15.60 -2.67
N VAL A 219 2.97 -15.18 -1.64
CA VAL A 219 3.26 -15.53 -0.25
C VAL A 219 2.14 -16.43 0.27
N LYS A 220 2.51 -17.67 0.62
CA LYS A 220 1.60 -18.73 1.10
C LYS A 220 1.55 -18.86 2.63
N LYS A 221 2.36 -18.08 3.36
CA LYS A 221 2.44 -18.16 4.82
C LYS A 221 1.13 -17.67 5.43
N THR A 222 0.43 -18.55 6.14
CA THR A 222 -0.84 -18.21 6.81
C THR A 222 -0.61 -17.18 7.92
N GLY A 223 -1.53 -16.23 8.04
CA GLY A 223 -1.48 -15.16 9.02
C GLY A 223 -1.69 -13.78 8.41
N ALA A 224 -1.50 -12.74 9.23
CA ALA A 224 -1.53 -11.36 8.76
C ALA A 224 -0.21 -11.04 8.05
N TYR A 225 -0.27 -10.80 6.75
CA TYR A 225 0.87 -10.35 5.96
C TYR A 225 0.81 -8.84 5.80
N LEU A 226 1.79 -8.12 6.34
CA LEU A 226 1.94 -6.68 6.16
C LEU A 226 2.85 -6.44 4.95
N PRO A 227 2.32 -5.89 3.84
CA PRO A 227 3.13 -5.59 2.65
C PRO A 227 4.24 -4.60 2.99
N GLY A 228 5.42 -4.79 2.40
CA GLY A 228 6.55 -3.84 2.46
C GLY A 228 6.26 -2.51 1.76
N ALA A 229 7.15 -1.52 1.91
CA ALA A 229 6.96 -0.19 1.34
C ALA A 229 6.77 -0.21 -0.19
N TYR A 230 7.52 -1.08 -0.86
CA TYR A 230 7.52 -1.26 -2.31
C TYR A 230 6.75 -2.50 -2.77
N GLU A 231 6.03 -3.17 -1.87
CA GLU A 231 5.21 -4.34 -2.19
C GLU A 231 3.76 -3.90 -2.40
N GLU A 232 3.22 -4.16 -3.59
CA GLU A 232 1.83 -3.92 -3.92
C GLU A 232 1.03 -5.22 -3.85
N VAL A 233 -0.08 -5.20 -3.10
CA VAL A 233 -1.03 -6.33 -3.07
C VAL A 233 -1.89 -6.29 -4.33
N VAL A 234 -1.71 -7.29 -5.19
CA VAL A 234 -2.49 -7.41 -6.43
C VAL A 234 -3.79 -8.17 -6.18
N ASP A 235 -3.70 -9.37 -5.58
CA ASP A 235 -4.87 -10.23 -5.36
C ASP A 235 -4.62 -11.26 -4.24
N VAL A 236 -5.69 -11.88 -3.73
CA VAL A 236 -5.65 -13.04 -2.84
C VAL A 236 -6.14 -14.27 -3.60
N VAL A 237 -5.21 -15.17 -3.92
CA VAL A 237 -5.46 -16.38 -4.70
C VAL A 237 -5.90 -17.51 -3.78
N ASN A 238 -7.01 -18.17 -4.12
CA ASN A 238 -7.50 -19.34 -3.41
C ASN A 238 -6.92 -20.62 -4.02
N ALA A 239 -6.71 -21.64 -3.18
CA ALA A 239 -6.35 -22.97 -3.65
C ALA A 239 -7.54 -23.66 -4.32
N TYR A 240 -7.23 -24.43 -5.37
CA TYR A 240 -8.15 -25.39 -5.95
C TYR A 240 -8.08 -26.69 -5.14
N VAL A 241 -9.24 -27.16 -4.70
CA VAL A 241 -9.37 -28.45 -4.00
C VAL A 241 -9.48 -29.56 -5.04
N LEU A 242 -8.50 -30.45 -5.04
CA LEU A 242 -8.43 -31.62 -5.91
C LEU A 242 -9.15 -32.80 -5.26
N THR A 243 -9.73 -33.66 -6.09
CA THR A 243 -10.41 -34.88 -5.64
C THR A 243 -10.03 -36.04 -6.55
N ASP A 244 -10.34 -37.27 -6.17
CA ASP A 244 -10.21 -38.46 -7.02
C ASP A 244 -10.87 -38.30 -8.40
N LYS A 245 -11.89 -37.43 -8.48
CA LYS A 245 -12.66 -37.15 -9.70
C LYS A 245 -12.23 -35.89 -10.44
N LYS A 246 -11.37 -35.04 -9.87
CA LYS A 246 -10.99 -33.75 -10.45
C LYS A 246 -9.47 -33.59 -10.49
N ALA A 247 -8.94 -33.29 -11.66
CA ALA A 247 -7.57 -32.85 -11.87
C ALA A 247 -7.55 -31.39 -12.35
N LEU A 248 -6.46 -30.69 -12.06
CA LEU A 248 -6.26 -29.31 -12.50
C LEU A 248 -5.38 -29.32 -13.75
N HIS A 249 -5.85 -28.71 -14.82
CA HIS A 249 -5.10 -28.52 -16.06
C HIS A 249 -4.40 -27.17 -16.04
N MET A 250 -3.08 -27.23 -16.06
CA MET A 250 -2.18 -26.09 -15.93
C MET A 250 -1.44 -25.86 -17.23
N ILE A 251 -1.17 -24.60 -17.53
CA ILE A 251 -0.19 -24.18 -18.54
C ILE A 251 0.85 -23.26 -17.89
N SER A 252 2.08 -23.35 -18.36
CA SER A 252 3.17 -22.48 -17.91
C SER A 252 3.29 -21.26 -18.82
N LEU A 253 3.31 -20.06 -18.22
CA LEU A 253 3.48 -18.79 -18.93
C LEU A 253 4.95 -18.46 -19.24
N ARG A 254 5.87 -19.08 -18.49
CA ARG A 254 7.32 -18.90 -18.60
C ARG A 254 8.02 -20.20 -18.21
N THR A 255 9.31 -20.31 -18.53
CA THR A 255 10.12 -21.41 -18.02
C THR A 255 10.45 -21.16 -16.55
N PHE A 256 9.99 -22.03 -15.66
CA PHE A 256 10.24 -21.91 -14.22
C PHE A 256 10.27 -23.30 -13.56
N LYS A 257 10.64 -23.32 -12.28
CA LYS A 257 10.62 -24.53 -11.45
C LYS A 257 9.37 -24.49 -10.58
N ASP A 258 8.51 -25.50 -10.71
CA ASP A 258 7.26 -25.60 -9.95
C ASP A 258 7.50 -25.93 -8.46
N ASP A 259 6.44 -25.89 -7.65
CA ASP A 259 6.49 -26.23 -6.22
C ASP A 259 6.94 -27.69 -5.97
N PHE A 260 6.80 -28.57 -6.97
CA PHE A 260 7.22 -29.97 -6.94
C PHE A 260 8.69 -30.16 -7.34
N GLY A 261 9.34 -29.09 -7.79
CA GLY A 261 10.72 -29.09 -8.23
C GLY A 261 10.95 -29.55 -9.67
N VAL A 262 9.89 -29.69 -10.47
CA VAL A 262 9.95 -30.01 -11.90
C VAL A 262 10.12 -28.72 -12.69
N THR A 263 11.06 -28.72 -13.65
CA THR A 263 11.26 -27.59 -14.56
C THR A 263 10.23 -27.65 -15.69
N ARG A 264 9.30 -26.70 -15.70
CA ARG A 264 8.29 -26.53 -16.76
C ARG A 264 8.80 -25.52 -17.77
N LYS A 265 8.68 -25.82 -19.06
CA LYS A 265 9.07 -24.92 -20.15
C LYS A 265 7.89 -24.05 -20.57
N ASN A 266 8.12 -22.81 -20.99
CA ASN A 266 7.06 -21.92 -21.48
C ASN A 266 6.11 -22.61 -22.48
N GLY A 267 4.80 -22.55 -22.21
CA GLY A 267 3.74 -23.17 -22.99
C GLY A 267 3.51 -24.65 -22.70
N GLU A 268 4.31 -25.28 -21.84
CA GLU A 268 4.11 -26.67 -21.42
C GLU A 268 2.82 -26.77 -20.59
N GLU A 269 2.00 -27.76 -20.91
CA GLU A 269 0.77 -28.08 -20.20
C GLU A 269 0.89 -29.38 -19.42
N TRP A 270 0.33 -29.43 -18.22
CA TRP A 270 0.31 -30.64 -17.39
C TRP A 270 -0.95 -30.74 -16.54
N LEU A 271 -1.16 -31.93 -15.96
CA LEU A 271 -2.22 -32.17 -14.99
C LEU A 271 -1.63 -32.30 -13.59
N ILE A 272 -2.26 -31.65 -12.63
CA ILE A 272 -2.05 -31.87 -11.20
C ILE A 272 -3.21 -32.72 -10.68
N LYS A 273 -2.89 -33.86 -10.06
CA LYS A 273 -3.87 -34.81 -9.53
C LYS A 273 -3.85 -34.81 -8.01
N MET A 274 -4.87 -35.43 -7.42
CA MET A 274 -4.94 -35.66 -5.97
C MET A 274 -3.75 -36.48 -5.43
N THR A 275 -3.11 -37.30 -6.27
CA THR A 275 -1.89 -38.05 -5.89
C THR A 275 -0.70 -37.15 -5.60
N ASP A 276 -0.68 -35.96 -6.18
CA ASP A 276 0.42 -35.02 -6.07
C ASP A 276 0.15 -34.05 -4.92
N THR A 277 -1.05 -33.44 -4.90
CA THR A 277 -1.52 -32.56 -3.81
C THR A 277 -3.03 -32.63 -3.63
N GLU A 278 -3.49 -32.45 -2.40
CA GLU A 278 -4.92 -32.28 -2.09
C GLU A 278 -5.44 -30.90 -2.50
N THR A 279 -4.60 -29.88 -2.38
CA THR A 279 -4.93 -28.49 -2.75
C THR A 279 -3.77 -27.86 -3.49
N HIS A 280 -4.05 -27.21 -4.62
CA HIS A 280 -3.05 -26.50 -5.40
C HIS A 280 -3.37 -25.01 -5.48
N ILE A 281 -2.41 -24.16 -5.15
CA ILE A 281 -2.51 -22.71 -5.36
C ILE A 281 -1.70 -22.41 -6.63
N PRO A 282 -2.33 -21.98 -7.74
CA PRO A 282 -1.63 -21.65 -8.97
C PRO A 282 -0.55 -20.61 -8.71
N ASN A 283 0.67 -20.89 -9.16
CA ASN A 283 1.76 -19.94 -9.07
C ASN A 283 1.59 -18.75 -10.04
N VAL A 284 2.40 -17.69 -9.91
CA VAL A 284 2.34 -16.51 -10.79
C VAL A 284 2.59 -16.86 -12.26
N TYR A 285 3.46 -17.83 -12.51
CA TYR A 285 3.80 -18.31 -13.85
C TYR A 285 2.95 -19.50 -14.30
N GLU A 286 1.95 -19.87 -13.52
CA GLU A 286 1.02 -20.95 -13.82
C GLU A 286 -0.36 -20.35 -14.10
N GLU A 287 -0.97 -20.77 -15.20
CA GLU A 287 -2.34 -20.43 -15.52
C GLU A 287 -3.20 -21.70 -15.50
N VAL A 288 -4.38 -21.59 -14.89
CA VAL A 288 -5.36 -22.68 -14.85
C VAL A 288 -6.16 -22.61 -16.14
N VAL A 289 -5.93 -23.56 -17.05
CA VAL A 289 -6.72 -23.69 -18.28
C VAL A 289 -8.12 -24.20 -17.94
N GLY A 290 -8.23 -25.13 -17.00
CA GLY A 290 -9.51 -25.65 -16.55
C GLY A 290 -9.42 -26.78 -15.53
N VAL A 291 -10.58 -27.24 -15.07
CA VAL A 291 -10.72 -28.41 -14.20
C VAL A 291 -11.17 -29.59 -15.04
N VAL A 292 -10.36 -30.64 -15.07
CA VAL A 292 -10.61 -31.86 -15.84
C VAL A 292 -11.25 -32.91 -14.96
N ASN A 293 -12.43 -33.38 -15.35
CA ASN A 293 -13.10 -34.47 -14.66
C ASN A 293 -12.54 -35.83 -15.08
N ILE A 294 -12.52 -36.79 -14.16
CA ILE A 294 -12.08 -38.16 -14.45
C ILE A 294 -13.02 -38.81 -15.47
N THR A 295 -12.43 -39.49 -16.45
CA THR A 295 -13.18 -40.32 -17.40
C THR A 295 -13.14 -41.76 -16.90
N THR A 296 -14.31 -42.30 -16.56
CA THR A 296 -14.46 -43.68 -16.08
C THR A 296 -15.12 -44.54 -17.16
N LEU A 297 -14.47 -45.63 -17.55
CA LEU A 297 -15.03 -46.63 -18.45
C LEU A 297 -15.55 -47.82 -17.64
N THR A 298 -16.71 -48.34 -18.02
CA THR A 298 -17.25 -49.60 -17.48
C THR A 298 -16.71 -50.82 -18.23
N THR A 299 -16.96 -52.03 -17.72
CA THR A 299 -16.50 -53.30 -18.33
C THR A 299 -16.93 -53.48 -19.80
N ARG A 300 -18.01 -52.81 -20.22
CA ARG A 300 -18.57 -52.89 -21.58
C ARG A 300 -18.22 -51.70 -22.48
N GLN A 301 -17.46 -50.74 -21.96
CA GLN A 301 -17.08 -49.54 -22.69
C GLN A 301 -15.61 -49.60 -23.11
N TYR A 302 -15.32 -48.95 -24.23
CA TYR A 302 -13.97 -48.63 -24.65
C TYR A 302 -13.93 -47.21 -25.19
N CYS A 303 -12.76 -46.61 -25.19
CA CYS A 303 -12.51 -45.34 -25.87
C CYS A 303 -11.20 -45.41 -26.67
N ILE A 304 -11.10 -44.56 -27.69
CA ILE A 304 -9.88 -44.38 -28.47
C ILE A 304 -9.34 -43.00 -28.13
N ILE A 305 -8.18 -42.96 -27.49
CA ILE A 305 -7.42 -41.74 -27.24
C ILE A 305 -6.62 -41.43 -28.49
N LEU A 306 -6.87 -40.25 -29.07
CA LEU A 306 -6.04 -39.70 -30.14
C LEU A 306 -4.86 -38.98 -29.51
N ASP A 307 -3.68 -39.13 -30.13
CA ASP A 307 -2.43 -38.48 -29.73
C ASP A 307 -2.08 -38.70 -28.25
N PRO A 308 -1.92 -39.96 -27.79
CA PRO A 308 -1.65 -40.25 -26.39
C PRO A 308 -0.31 -39.63 -25.93
N SER A 309 -0.28 -39.10 -24.72
CA SER A 309 0.97 -38.70 -24.07
C SER A 309 1.84 -39.92 -23.77
N ASP A 310 3.15 -39.77 -23.98
CA ASP A 310 4.15 -40.71 -23.51
C ASP A 310 4.38 -40.59 -21.99
N GLU A 311 5.26 -41.46 -21.44
CA GLU A 311 5.66 -41.45 -20.02
C GLU A 311 6.40 -40.17 -19.60
N HIS A 312 6.83 -39.35 -20.57
CA HIS A 312 7.52 -38.09 -20.38
C HIS A 312 6.62 -36.86 -20.63
N GLY A 313 5.31 -37.06 -20.77
CA GLY A 313 4.36 -35.96 -20.94
C GLY A 313 4.26 -35.40 -22.36
N ARG A 314 4.90 -36.03 -23.36
CA ARG A 314 4.88 -35.56 -24.76
C ARG A 314 3.81 -36.28 -25.56
N LEU A 315 3.01 -35.51 -26.30
CA LEU A 315 2.00 -36.09 -27.19
C LEU A 315 2.64 -36.85 -28.36
N GLN A 316 2.11 -38.05 -28.62
CA GLN A 316 2.47 -38.85 -29.78
C GLN A 316 1.51 -38.56 -30.94
N LEU A 317 1.76 -37.47 -31.66
CA LEU A 317 0.94 -37.04 -32.79
C LEU A 317 0.72 -38.15 -33.84
N GLY A 318 -0.52 -38.33 -34.25
CA GLY A 318 -0.97 -39.33 -35.23
C GLY A 318 -1.19 -40.73 -34.67
N ARG A 319 -0.87 -41.00 -33.40
CA ARG A 319 -1.09 -42.31 -32.78
C ARG A 319 -2.47 -42.41 -32.13
N LYS A 320 -2.97 -43.63 -32.02
CA LYS A 320 -4.25 -43.94 -31.36
C LYS A 320 -4.02 -45.01 -30.31
N LYS A 321 -4.50 -44.77 -29.09
CA LYS A 321 -4.45 -45.73 -27.99
C LYS A 321 -5.86 -46.20 -27.66
N LEU A 322 -6.10 -47.49 -27.84
CA LEU A 322 -7.35 -48.14 -27.42
C LEU A 322 -7.29 -48.42 -25.91
N VAL A 323 -8.25 -47.87 -25.17
CA VAL A 323 -8.45 -48.19 -23.74
C VAL A 323 -9.79 -48.92 -23.62
N LYS A 324 -9.76 -50.14 -23.06
CA LYS A 324 -10.94 -51.02 -22.94
C LYS A 324 -11.05 -51.57 -21.53
N GLY A 325 -12.28 -51.80 -21.08
CA GLY A 325 -12.57 -52.38 -19.78
C GLY A 325 -12.64 -51.36 -18.65
N GLU A 326 -12.83 -51.84 -17.42
CA GLU A 326 -13.01 -51.00 -16.24
C GLU A 326 -11.72 -50.24 -15.90
N CYS A 327 -11.68 -48.96 -16.24
CA CYS A 327 -10.50 -48.10 -16.11
C CYS A 327 -10.96 -46.66 -15.87
N SER A 328 -10.25 -45.96 -14.98
CA SER A 328 -10.49 -44.55 -14.71
C SER A 328 -9.21 -43.75 -14.97
N PHE A 329 -9.29 -42.70 -15.80
CA PHE A 329 -8.13 -41.89 -16.14
C PHE A 329 -8.53 -40.43 -16.42
N PHE A 330 -7.58 -39.52 -16.27
CA PHE A 330 -7.74 -38.12 -16.68
C PHE A 330 -7.24 -37.95 -18.11
N PHE A 331 -7.95 -37.13 -18.88
CA PHE A 331 -7.59 -36.81 -20.25
C PHE A 331 -7.75 -35.31 -20.48
N TYR A 332 -6.72 -34.68 -21.04
CA TYR A 332 -6.75 -33.29 -21.47
C TYR A 332 -6.19 -33.18 -22.88
N LEU A 333 -6.62 -32.13 -23.57
CA LEU A 333 -6.20 -31.82 -24.92
C LEU A 333 -5.26 -30.63 -24.85
N GLU A 334 -4.05 -30.82 -25.37
CA GLU A 334 -3.13 -29.71 -25.63
C GLU A 334 -3.75 -28.89 -26.78
N ASN A 335 -4.15 -27.65 -26.49
CA ASN A 335 -4.66 -26.75 -27.51
C ASN A 335 -3.46 -26.21 -28.28
N ASP A 336 -3.02 -26.92 -29.32
CA ASP A 336 -2.07 -26.36 -30.28
C ASP A 336 -2.80 -25.26 -31.08
N LEU A 337 -2.68 -24.02 -30.62
CA LEU A 337 -3.15 -22.79 -31.28
C LEU A 337 -2.33 -22.47 -32.55
N ARG A 338 -2.10 -23.46 -33.42
CA ARG A 338 -1.53 -23.26 -34.75
C ARG A 338 -2.61 -23.54 -35.79
N GLU A 339 -3.13 -22.43 -36.31
CA GLU A 339 -4.08 -22.28 -37.43
C GLU A 339 -5.58 -22.33 -37.07
N GLU A 340 -6.16 -21.13 -36.91
CA GLU A 340 -7.61 -20.86 -36.94
C GLU A 340 -8.31 -21.44 -38.18
N SER A 341 -7.57 -21.75 -39.25
CA SER A 341 -8.11 -22.35 -40.47
C SER A 341 -8.44 -23.85 -40.34
N ARG A 342 -8.02 -24.53 -39.27
CA ARG A 342 -8.34 -25.95 -39.02
C ARG A 342 -9.32 -26.18 -37.87
N MET A 343 -9.79 -25.11 -37.23
CA MET A 343 -10.83 -25.14 -36.20
C MET A 343 -12.09 -25.88 -36.70
N SER A 344 -12.59 -25.59 -37.89
CA SER A 344 -13.77 -26.28 -38.42
C SER A 344 -13.56 -27.79 -38.64
N MET A 345 -12.32 -28.26 -38.81
CA MET A 345 -12.01 -29.65 -39.18
C MET A 345 -11.56 -30.50 -37.98
N TYR A 346 -11.04 -29.88 -36.92
CA TYR A 346 -10.69 -30.55 -35.66
C TYR A 346 -11.89 -30.74 -34.73
N TRP A 347 -12.87 -29.82 -34.74
CA TRP A 347 -14.13 -29.99 -34.02
C TRP A 347 -14.94 -31.21 -34.51
N GLU A 348 -14.75 -31.63 -35.76
CA GLU A 348 -15.38 -32.84 -36.31
C GLU A 348 -14.60 -34.14 -36.02
N LYS A 349 -13.33 -34.04 -35.61
CA LYS A 349 -12.43 -35.20 -35.41
C LYS A 349 -12.16 -35.56 -33.95
N MET A 350 -12.62 -34.78 -32.98
CA MET A 350 -12.53 -35.13 -31.57
C MET A 350 -13.74 -35.95 -31.13
N LYS A 351 -13.64 -37.26 -31.33
CA LYS A 351 -14.59 -38.22 -30.75
C LYS A 351 -13.85 -39.11 -29.77
N VAL A 352 -14.03 -38.87 -28.48
CA VAL A 352 -14.05 -39.97 -27.51
C VAL A 352 -15.26 -40.81 -27.88
N LEU A 353 -15.06 -41.81 -28.74
CA LEU A 353 -16.11 -42.71 -29.18
C LEU A 353 -16.44 -43.65 -28.02
N PHE A 354 -17.44 -43.27 -27.20
CA PHE A 354 -18.08 -44.22 -26.30
C PHE A 354 -18.90 -45.20 -27.12
N TYR A 355 -18.44 -46.44 -27.20
CA TYR A 355 -19.16 -47.54 -27.82
C TYR A 355 -19.65 -48.51 -26.76
N GLU A 356 -20.91 -48.90 -26.85
CA GLU A 356 -21.53 -49.91 -26.01
C GLU A 356 -22.04 -51.04 -26.92
N PRO A 357 -21.64 -52.31 -26.69
CA PRO A 357 -21.84 -53.40 -27.65
C PRO A 357 -23.30 -53.79 -27.90
N GLN A 358 -24.27 -53.26 -27.14
CA GLN A 358 -25.69 -53.57 -27.31
C GLN A 358 -26.51 -52.49 -28.03
N ASN A 359 -25.93 -51.32 -28.31
CA ASN A 359 -26.57 -50.26 -29.10
C ASN A 359 -25.57 -49.71 -30.12
N HIS A 360 -25.86 -49.91 -31.41
CA HIS A 360 -25.10 -49.35 -32.54
C HIS A 360 -25.24 -47.81 -32.68
N SER A 361 -25.38 -47.08 -31.57
CA SER A 361 -25.54 -45.63 -31.54
C SER A 361 -24.48 -45.00 -30.65
N LEU A 362 -23.73 -44.01 -31.18
CA LEU A 362 -22.79 -43.18 -30.41
C LEU A 362 -23.48 -42.62 -29.16
N ILE A 363 -22.97 -42.94 -27.96
CA ILE A 363 -23.67 -42.62 -26.71
C ILE A 363 -23.39 -41.21 -26.18
N LYS A 364 -22.30 -40.53 -26.56
CA LYS A 364 -22.12 -39.09 -26.28
C LYS A 364 -20.86 -38.54 -26.92
N THR A 365 -20.96 -37.37 -27.53
CA THR A 365 -19.81 -36.48 -27.79
C THR A 365 -19.69 -35.58 -26.55
N LEU A 366 -18.59 -35.67 -25.81
CA LEU A 366 -18.26 -34.65 -24.80
C LEU A 366 -17.96 -33.36 -25.57
N ARG A 367 -18.75 -32.31 -25.30
CA ARG A 367 -18.51 -30.95 -25.77
C ARG A 367 -17.58 -30.21 -24.83
#